data_AF-A0A2N1XS51-F1
#
_entry.id   AF-A0A2N1XS51-F1
#
_cell.length_a   1.000
_cell.length_b   1.000
_cell.length_c   1.000
_cell.angle_alpha   90.00
_cell.angle_beta   90.00
_cell.angle_gamma   90.00
#
_symmetry.space_group_name_H-M   'P 1'
#
loop_
_entity.id
_entity.type
_entity.pdbx_description
1 polymer ?
#
loop_
_entity_poly.entity_id
_entity_poly.type
_entity_poly.pdbx_seq_one_letter_code
_entity_poly.pdbx_strand_id
1 'polypeptide(L)'
;MKITNTLSLAAYSGIALGLLAVNPQAAAHTRLEHPVVKEGVRTDTNVVIPHGCDGQPVIGNVFFFPNQTDSRVQTSTDSFATFTDSPLTALDFLQSRVLITPIKSREVFDLEERIADTEGNGLGFWAAIGEIPASGWVGKLPVRIGAANIATDSCAKSVTIVPAIANVCALSKASAPNFNAENSGGLVDLWTAPDNGTPFDAPAWNFPASYKIERDLENNPFPASCDLDGDGIDAGETFDVRIFPSAAQTLKDMPVFFDGVQVWPTPE
;
A
#
# COMPACT_ATOMS: atom_id res chain seq x y z
N MET A 1 -25.93 5.02 -71.37
CA MET A 1 -25.45 4.17 -70.27
C MET A 1 -24.38 4.97 -69.53
N LYS A 2 -24.78 5.68 -68.47
CA LYS A 2 -23.92 6.58 -67.70
C LYS A 2 -23.54 5.87 -66.40
N ILE A 3 -22.24 5.83 -66.12
CA ILE A 3 -21.66 5.28 -64.90
C ILE A 3 -21.86 6.34 -63.80
N THR A 4 -22.46 5.96 -62.68
CA THR A 4 -22.43 6.73 -61.43
C THR A 4 -22.02 5.78 -60.31
N ASN A 5 -20.73 5.76 -60.02
CA ASN A 5 -20.18 5.22 -58.77
C ASN A 5 -20.47 6.22 -57.66
N THR A 6 -21.34 5.85 -56.72
CA THR A 6 -21.50 6.55 -55.45
C THR A 6 -20.33 6.19 -54.54
N LEU A 7 -19.34 7.08 -54.40
CA LEU A 7 -18.39 7.03 -53.29
C LEU A 7 -19.09 7.55 -52.04
N SER A 8 -19.29 6.66 -51.05
CA SER A 8 -19.66 7.03 -49.69
C SER A 8 -18.41 7.56 -48.98
N LEU A 9 -18.44 8.84 -48.58
CA LEU A 9 -17.46 9.46 -47.70
C LEU A 9 -17.89 9.12 -46.25
N ALA A 10 -17.34 8.07 -45.67
CA ALA A 10 -17.44 7.83 -44.24
C ALA A 10 -16.32 8.62 -43.54
N ALA A 11 -16.71 9.68 -42.83
CA ALA A 11 -15.82 10.51 -42.04
C ALA A 11 -15.22 9.70 -40.88
N TYR A 12 -13.93 9.39 -40.98
CA TYR A 12 -13.09 9.03 -39.82
C TYR A 12 -12.57 10.32 -39.21
N SER A 13 -12.92 10.63 -37.95
CA SER A 13 -12.14 11.52 -37.08
C SER A 13 -12.71 11.47 -35.66
N GLY A 14 -11.90 10.99 -34.71
CA GLY A 14 -12.22 11.15 -33.29
C GLY A 14 -11.69 10.05 -32.36
N ILE A 15 -10.46 9.56 -32.52
CA ILE A 15 -9.78 8.91 -31.39
C ILE A 15 -9.23 10.03 -30.51
N ALA A 16 -10.00 10.43 -29.50
CA ALA A 16 -9.45 11.17 -28.38
C ALA A 16 -8.55 10.19 -27.60
N LEU A 17 -7.24 10.26 -27.83
CA LEU A 17 -6.29 9.68 -26.88
C LEU A 17 -6.48 10.43 -25.56
N GLY A 18 -7.18 9.80 -24.63
CA GLY A 18 -7.14 10.20 -23.23
C GLY A 18 -5.70 10.12 -22.76
N LEU A 19 -5.05 11.28 -22.62
CA LEU A 19 -3.82 11.41 -21.88
C LEU A 19 -4.10 10.90 -20.46
N LEU A 20 -3.65 9.68 -20.17
CA LEU A 20 -3.46 9.22 -18.81
C LEU A 20 -2.58 10.28 -18.13
N ALA A 21 -3.18 11.06 -17.23
CA ALA A 21 -2.44 11.91 -16.33
C ALA A 21 -1.61 10.99 -15.43
N VAL A 22 -0.37 10.72 -15.86
CA VAL A 22 0.68 10.24 -14.96
C VAL A 22 0.85 11.33 -13.91
N ASN A 23 0.21 11.16 -12.77
CA ASN A 23 0.33 12.05 -11.64
C ASN A 23 1.77 11.90 -11.12
N PRO A 24 2.64 12.92 -11.19
CA PRO A 24 3.98 12.83 -10.62
C PRO A 24 3.87 12.99 -9.10
N GLN A 25 3.14 12.11 -8.43
CA GLN A 25 3.14 12.05 -6.98
C GLN A 25 4.47 11.44 -6.55
N ALA A 26 5.42 12.33 -6.24
CA ALA A 26 6.68 12.08 -5.54
C ALA A 26 7.41 10.79 -6.00
N ALA A 27 8.18 10.90 -7.10
CA ALA A 27 9.17 9.89 -7.50
C ALA A 27 10.27 9.58 -6.44
N ALA A 28 10.14 10.18 -5.26
CA ALA A 28 11.00 10.08 -4.10
C ALA A 28 10.43 9.13 -3.01
N HIS A 29 9.12 8.88 -2.94
CA HIS A 29 8.62 8.05 -1.83
C HIS A 29 8.82 6.56 -2.07
N THR A 30 9.02 5.80 -0.99
CA THR A 30 9.04 4.33 -1.08
C THR A 30 7.66 3.81 -1.44
N ARG A 31 7.58 2.97 -2.47
CA ARG A 31 6.32 2.50 -3.07
C ARG A 31 6.41 1.03 -3.46
N LEU A 32 5.26 0.42 -3.74
CA LEU A 32 5.23 -0.86 -4.45
C LEU A 32 5.36 -0.59 -5.95
N GLU A 33 6.15 -1.42 -6.65
CA GLU A 33 6.33 -1.31 -8.10
C GLU A 33 5.02 -1.52 -8.89
N HIS A 34 4.22 -2.48 -8.43
CA HIS A 34 2.86 -2.75 -8.93
C HIS A 34 1.84 -2.48 -7.82
N PRO A 35 1.42 -1.21 -7.62
CA PRO A 35 0.56 -0.83 -6.49
C PRO A 35 -0.94 -0.98 -6.77
N VAL A 36 -1.34 -1.34 -7.99
CA VAL A 36 -2.76 -1.52 -8.36
C VAL A 36 -2.94 -2.85 -9.07
N VAL A 37 -3.94 -3.61 -8.65
CA VAL A 37 -4.28 -4.91 -9.21
C VAL A 37 -5.80 -5.07 -9.31
N LYS A 38 -6.24 -5.95 -10.21
CA LYS A 38 -7.60 -6.48 -10.18
C LYS A 38 -7.70 -7.50 -9.04
N GLU A 39 -8.86 -7.60 -8.39
CA GLU A 39 -9.10 -8.65 -7.40
C GLU A 39 -8.90 -10.06 -7.98
N GLY A 40 -8.58 -11.02 -7.12
CA GLY A 40 -8.23 -12.40 -7.51
C GLY A 40 -6.84 -12.56 -8.12
N VAL A 41 -6.10 -11.47 -8.36
CA VAL A 41 -4.75 -11.51 -8.92
C VAL A 41 -3.70 -11.59 -7.82
N ARG A 42 -2.83 -12.60 -7.93
CA ARG A 42 -1.59 -12.69 -7.16
C ARG A 42 -0.49 -11.89 -7.86
N THR A 43 0.33 -11.16 -7.11
CA THR A 43 1.34 -10.27 -7.69
C THR A 43 2.72 -10.49 -7.08
N ASP A 44 3.72 -10.64 -7.95
CA ASP A 44 5.12 -10.49 -7.58
C ASP A 44 5.51 -9.04 -7.88
N THR A 45 6.01 -8.33 -6.87
CA THR A 45 6.33 -6.91 -6.92
C THR A 45 7.55 -6.62 -6.06
N ASN A 46 7.95 -5.36 -5.97
CA ASN A 46 9.05 -4.91 -5.14
C ASN A 46 8.58 -3.80 -4.21
N VAL A 47 9.08 -3.78 -2.98
CA VAL A 47 9.19 -2.54 -2.19
C VAL A 47 10.35 -1.77 -2.80
N VAL A 48 10.04 -0.64 -3.44
CA VAL A 48 10.97 0.20 -4.19
C VAL A 48 11.37 1.38 -3.32
N ILE A 49 12.67 1.46 -3.02
CA ILE A 49 13.28 2.51 -2.22
C ILE A 49 14.11 3.39 -3.17
N PRO A 50 13.61 4.57 -3.58
CA PRO A 50 14.21 5.34 -4.68
C PRO A 50 15.38 6.24 -4.24
N HIS A 51 15.54 6.48 -2.94
CA HIS A 51 16.65 7.25 -2.35
C HIS A 51 16.88 6.86 -0.88
N GLY A 52 17.94 7.37 -0.27
CA GLY A 52 18.16 7.26 1.17
C GLY A 52 17.62 8.46 1.98
N CYS A 53 17.62 8.37 3.30
CA CYS A 53 16.98 9.37 4.18
C CYS A 53 17.88 10.60 4.32
N ASP A 54 17.45 11.77 3.84
CA ASP A 54 18.17 13.05 3.97
C ASP A 54 19.68 12.97 3.63
N GLY A 55 20.03 12.22 2.58
CA GLY A 55 21.42 12.06 2.15
C GLY A 55 22.22 10.99 2.90
N GLN A 56 21.59 10.22 3.79
CA GLN A 56 22.15 9.02 4.41
C GLN A 56 21.76 7.77 3.62
N PRO A 57 22.62 6.73 3.57
CA PRO A 57 22.25 5.45 2.99
C PRO A 57 21.14 4.76 3.80
N VAL A 58 20.31 3.95 3.14
CA VAL A 58 19.36 3.07 3.84
C VAL A 58 20.09 1.79 4.24
N ILE A 59 20.16 1.51 5.55
CA ILE A 59 20.86 0.36 6.13
C ILE A 59 19.92 -0.77 6.56
N GLY A 60 18.61 -0.53 6.50
CA GLY A 60 17.60 -1.55 6.73
C GLY A 60 16.21 -1.10 6.29
N ASN A 61 15.30 -2.06 6.16
CA ASN A 61 13.91 -1.80 5.84
C ASN A 61 13.00 -2.67 6.72
N VAL A 62 11.88 -2.11 7.13
CA VAL A 62 10.76 -2.85 7.73
C VAL A 62 9.55 -2.62 6.84
N PHE A 63 8.83 -3.69 6.51
CA PHE A 63 7.62 -3.63 5.69
C PHE A 63 6.62 -4.65 6.20
N PHE A 64 5.38 -4.24 6.48
CA PHE A 64 4.30 -5.19 6.77
C PHE A 64 2.92 -4.64 6.42
N PHE A 65 2.03 -5.57 6.07
CA PHE A 65 0.62 -5.31 5.83
C PHE A 65 -0.18 -5.30 7.16
N PRO A 66 -1.36 -4.65 7.18
CA PRO A 66 -2.34 -4.85 8.24
C PRO A 66 -2.65 -6.34 8.41
N ASN A 67 -2.72 -6.81 9.66
CA ASN A 67 -3.05 -8.20 9.99
C ASN A 67 -4.53 -8.58 9.75
N GLN A 68 -5.35 -7.59 9.38
CA GLN A 68 -6.78 -7.68 9.09
C GLN A 68 -7.65 -8.25 10.23
N THR A 69 -7.13 -8.24 11.46
CA THR A 69 -7.84 -8.73 12.67
C THR A 69 -8.25 -7.58 13.56
N ASP A 70 -7.32 -6.67 13.87
CA ASP A 70 -7.56 -5.44 14.63
C ASP A 70 -7.24 -4.18 13.81
N SER A 71 -7.08 -4.33 12.50
CA SER A 71 -6.72 -3.25 11.58
C SER A 71 -7.75 -2.13 11.57
N ARG A 72 -7.29 -0.91 11.35
CA ARG A 72 -8.14 0.26 11.14
C ARG A 72 -8.74 0.18 9.74
N VAL A 73 -10.02 0.52 9.63
CA VAL A 73 -10.74 0.55 8.36
C VAL A 73 -11.41 1.89 8.19
N GLN A 74 -11.25 2.48 7.01
CA GLN A 74 -11.89 3.72 6.62
C GLN A 74 -12.62 3.55 5.30
N THR A 75 -13.74 4.23 5.15
CA THR A 75 -14.53 4.24 3.92
C THR A 75 -14.66 5.67 3.40
N SER A 76 -14.86 5.79 2.09
CA SER A 76 -14.96 7.07 1.40
C SER A 76 -15.75 6.94 0.11
N THR A 77 -16.55 7.96 -0.23
CA THR A 77 -17.22 8.07 -1.53
C THR A 77 -16.53 9.05 -2.49
N ASP A 78 -15.50 9.78 -2.03
CA ASP A 78 -14.85 10.88 -2.76
C ASP A 78 -13.33 10.70 -2.94
N SER A 79 -12.85 9.45 -3.03
CA SER A 79 -11.43 9.11 -3.15
C SER A 79 -10.56 9.59 -1.96
N PHE A 80 -11.10 9.53 -0.75
CA PHE A 80 -10.47 9.91 0.51
C PHE A 80 -10.13 11.41 0.63
N ALA A 81 -10.83 12.27 -0.11
CA ALA A 81 -10.83 13.70 0.20
C ALA A 81 -11.54 13.93 1.55
N THR A 82 -12.55 13.13 1.84
CA THR A 82 -13.15 12.92 3.16
C THR A 82 -13.25 11.42 3.44
N PHE A 83 -13.35 11.04 4.72
CA PHE A 83 -13.47 9.63 5.09
C PHE A 83 -14.22 9.46 6.40
N THR A 84 -14.72 8.25 6.61
CA THR A 84 -15.32 7.80 7.87
C THR A 84 -14.50 6.63 8.42
N ASP A 85 -14.18 6.65 9.71
CA ASP A 85 -13.68 5.45 10.39
C ASP A 85 -14.83 4.43 10.50
N SER A 86 -14.64 3.26 9.91
CA SER A 86 -15.63 2.19 9.88
C SER A 86 -15.59 1.39 11.19
N PRO A 87 -16.75 1.03 11.77
CA PRO A 87 -16.80 0.07 12.88
C PRO A 87 -16.65 -1.38 12.41
N LEU A 88 -16.64 -1.63 11.09
CA LEU A 88 -16.49 -2.94 10.48
C LEU A 88 -15.01 -3.35 10.43
N THR A 89 -14.78 -4.64 10.33
CA THR A 89 -13.46 -5.26 10.22
C THR A 89 -12.99 -5.32 8.77
N ALA A 90 -11.70 -5.57 8.57
CA ALA A 90 -11.14 -5.77 7.23
C ALA A 90 -11.82 -6.94 6.47
N LEU A 91 -12.25 -7.98 7.19
CA LEU A 91 -12.88 -9.16 6.60
C LEU A 91 -14.35 -8.95 6.23
N ASP A 92 -14.96 -7.83 6.63
CA ASP A 92 -16.26 -7.41 6.09
C ASP A 92 -16.11 -6.87 4.64
N PHE A 93 -14.90 -6.51 4.22
CA PHE A 93 -14.60 -6.01 2.88
C PHE A 93 -13.76 -6.98 2.05
N LEU A 94 -13.11 -7.97 2.67
CA LEU A 94 -12.25 -8.95 2.02
C LEU A 94 -12.68 -10.37 2.40
N GLN A 95 -12.75 -11.27 1.42
CA GLN A 95 -13.13 -12.67 1.65
C GLN A 95 -12.08 -13.46 2.47
N SER A 96 -10.83 -12.99 2.48
CA SER A 96 -9.73 -13.63 3.21
C SER A 96 -8.62 -12.63 3.47
N ARG A 97 -7.67 -13.03 4.33
CA ARG A 97 -6.51 -12.22 4.65
C ARG A 97 -5.59 -12.03 3.43
N VAL A 98 -5.08 -10.82 3.23
CA VAL A 98 -4.04 -10.52 2.23
C VAL A 98 -2.69 -10.81 2.86
N LEU A 99 -2.04 -11.88 2.38
CA LEU A 99 -0.77 -12.37 2.92
C LEU A 99 0.42 -11.89 2.09
N ILE A 100 1.53 -11.67 2.78
CA ILE A 100 2.82 -11.32 2.18
C ILE A 100 3.78 -12.50 2.32
N THR A 101 4.51 -12.79 1.25
CA THR A 101 5.65 -13.69 1.28
C THR A 101 6.87 -12.96 0.72
N PRO A 102 7.90 -12.67 1.52
CA PRO A 102 9.15 -12.13 0.99
C PRO A 102 9.75 -13.12 -0.01
N ILE A 103 10.24 -12.61 -1.13
CA ILE A 103 10.96 -13.42 -2.13
C ILE A 103 12.43 -13.30 -1.76
N LYS A 104 13.08 -14.42 -1.44
CA LYS A 104 14.46 -14.38 -0.96
C LYS A 104 15.39 -13.76 -2.01
N SER A 105 16.00 -12.63 -1.66
CA SER A 105 17.08 -11.97 -2.39
C SER A 105 18.14 -11.51 -1.40
N ARG A 106 19.37 -11.35 -1.88
CA ARG A 106 20.50 -10.78 -1.12
C ARG A 106 21.20 -9.64 -1.87
N GLU A 107 20.54 -9.08 -2.89
CA GLU A 107 21.13 -8.05 -3.73
C GLU A 107 21.32 -6.71 -3.00
N VAL A 108 20.48 -6.43 -2.00
CA VAL A 108 20.53 -5.19 -1.21
C VAL A 108 20.95 -5.49 0.23
N PHE A 109 20.25 -6.42 0.88
CA PHE A 109 20.43 -6.77 2.28
C PHE A 109 20.74 -8.26 2.42
N ASP A 110 21.71 -8.61 3.25
CA ASP A 110 22.18 -9.97 3.49
C ASP A 110 21.31 -10.73 4.48
N LEU A 111 20.64 -10.00 5.37
CA LEU A 111 19.78 -10.55 6.41
C LEU A 111 18.35 -10.10 6.17
N GLU A 112 17.43 -11.05 6.33
CA GLU A 112 16.00 -10.83 6.17
C GLU A 112 15.26 -11.86 7.01
N GLU A 113 14.24 -11.41 7.73
CA GLU A 113 13.35 -12.26 8.52
C GLU A 113 11.88 -11.89 8.30
N ARG A 114 11.02 -12.90 8.30
CA ARG A 114 9.59 -12.75 8.07
C ARG A 114 8.89 -12.23 9.32
N ILE A 115 8.04 -11.22 9.16
CA ILE A 115 7.06 -10.80 10.16
C ILE A 115 5.78 -11.63 9.93
N ALA A 116 5.28 -12.27 10.99
CA ALA A 116 4.09 -13.11 10.93
C ALA A 116 3.11 -12.80 12.07
N ASP A 117 1.84 -13.13 11.86
CA ASP A 117 0.84 -13.12 12.94
C ASP A 117 1.02 -14.33 13.87
N THR A 118 0.17 -14.41 14.90
CA THR A 118 0.17 -15.48 15.91
C THR A 118 -0.14 -16.86 15.33
N GLU A 119 -0.78 -16.92 14.17
CA GLU A 119 -1.08 -18.16 13.45
C GLU A 119 0.05 -18.53 12.46
N GLY A 120 1.08 -17.70 12.34
CA GLY A 120 2.22 -17.90 11.46
C GLY A 120 1.99 -17.42 10.01
N ASN A 121 0.88 -16.72 9.73
CA ASN A 121 0.65 -16.14 8.41
C ASN A 121 1.59 -14.96 8.17
N GLY A 122 2.14 -14.88 6.95
CA GLY A 122 3.08 -13.83 6.59
C GLY A 122 2.41 -12.46 6.46
N LEU A 123 2.87 -11.50 7.26
CA LEU A 123 2.44 -10.10 7.22
C LEU A 123 3.44 -9.21 6.50
N GLY A 124 4.72 -9.59 6.51
CA GLY A 124 5.79 -8.73 6.03
C GLY A 124 7.17 -9.30 6.31
N PHE A 125 8.15 -8.42 6.40
CA PHE A 125 9.54 -8.74 6.70
C PHE A 125 10.28 -7.51 7.25
N TRP A 126 11.42 -7.76 7.87
CA TRP A 126 12.47 -6.76 8.01
C TRP A 126 13.74 -7.28 7.33
N ALA A 127 14.56 -6.37 6.82
CA ALA A 127 15.82 -6.67 6.16
C ALA A 127 16.92 -5.70 6.60
N ALA A 128 18.16 -6.18 6.73
CA ALA A 128 19.31 -5.42 7.20
C ALA A 128 20.64 -6.04 6.73
N ILE A 129 21.75 -5.41 7.09
CA ILE A 129 23.13 -5.78 6.72
C ILE A 129 23.35 -5.62 5.21
N GLY A 130 23.98 -4.50 4.83
CA GLY A 130 24.01 -4.02 3.46
C GLY A 130 23.51 -2.58 3.44
N GLU A 131 23.51 -1.94 2.28
CA GLU A 131 23.02 -0.57 2.16
C GLU A 131 22.51 -0.25 0.76
N ILE A 132 21.59 0.71 0.71
CA ILE A 132 21.25 1.45 -0.51
C ILE A 132 21.93 2.80 -0.39
N PRO A 133 22.90 3.13 -1.27
CA PRO A 133 23.57 4.43 -1.21
C PRO A 133 22.57 5.58 -1.30
N ALA A 134 22.89 6.69 -0.64
CA ALA A 134 21.97 7.82 -0.47
C ALA A 134 21.38 8.40 -1.78
N SER A 135 22.11 8.29 -2.90
CA SER A 135 21.67 8.81 -4.19
C SER A 135 22.22 7.97 -5.35
N GLY A 136 21.52 8.01 -6.50
CA GLY A 136 21.94 7.35 -7.73
C GLY A 136 21.65 5.85 -7.80
N TRP A 137 20.99 5.31 -6.78
CA TRP A 137 20.64 3.89 -6.68
C TRP A 137 19.17 3.74 -6.27
N VAL A 138 18.55 2.66 -6.74
CA VAL A 138 17.20 2.27 -6.34
C VAL A 138 17.29 0.89 -5.72
N GLY A 139 16.86 0.77 -4.47
CA GLY A 139 16.69 -0.54 -3.82
C GLY A 139 15.37 -1.17 -4.23
N LYS A 140 15.40 -2.48 -4.51
CA LYS A 140 14.19 -3.28 -4.76
C LYS A 140 14.21 -4.49 -3.85
N LEU A 141 13.20 -4.58 -2.97
CA LEU A 141 13.02 -5.72 -2.07
C LEU A 141 11.84 -6.56 -2.56
N PRO A 142 12.08 -7.73 -3.17
CA PRO A 142 11.05 -8.46 -3.87
C PRO A 142 10.09 -9.17 -2.90
N VAL A 143 8.80 -9.06 -3.17
CA VAL A 143 7.73 -9.65 -2.37
C VAL A 143 6.65 -10.24 -3.28
N ARG A 144 5.98 -11.27 -2.77
CA ARG A 144 4.74 -11.80 -3.33
C ARG A 144 3.57 -11.40 -2.45
N ILE A 145 2.58 -10.78 -3.06
CA ILE A 145 1.30 -10.45 -2.44
C ILE A 145 0.28 -11.50 -2.88
N GLY A 146 -0.38 -12.14 -1.91
CA GLY A 146 -1.44 -13.10 -2.15
C GLY A 146 -2.64 -12.48 -2.88
N ALA A 147 -3.34 -13.29 -3.67
CA ALA A 147 -4.58 -12.85 -4.29
C ALA A 147 -5.61 -12.49 -3.21
N ALA A 148 -6.28 -11.36 -3.39
CA ALA A 148 -7.33 -10.87 -2.51
C ALA A 148 -8.63 -10.71 -3.29
N ASN A 149 -9.74 -11.14 -2.71
CA ASN A 149 -11.08 -10.96 -3.28
C ASN A 149 -11.89 -10.06 -2.35
N ILE A 150 -12.61 -9.10 -2.91
CA ILE A 150 -13.53 -8.23 -2.20
C ILE A 150 -14.76 -9.07 -1.80
N ALA A 151 -15.26 -8.85 -0.58
CA ALA A 151 -16.44 -9.55 -0.07
C ALA A 151 -17.64 -9.32 -1.01
N THR A 152 -18.35 -10.40 -1.36
CA THR A 152 -19.45 -10.36 -2.34
C THR A 152 -20.57 -9.41 -1.91
N ASP A 153 -20.84 -9.36 -0.61
CA ASP A 153 -21.95 -8.60 -0.03
C ASP A 153 -21.57 -7.13 0.25
N SER A 154 -20.34 -6.73 -0.04
CA SER A 154 -19.85 -5.36 0.17
C SER A 154 -20.15 -4.44 -1.02
N CYS A 155 -20.42 -3.16 -0.77
CA CYS A 155 -20.48 -2.11 -1.79
C CYS A 155 -19.10 -1.50 -2.14
N ALA A 156 -18.01 -2.10 -1.66
CA ALA A 156 -16.67 -1.61 -1.94
C ALA A 156 -16.32 -1.76 -3.42
N LYS A 157 -16.03 -0.65 -4.11
CA LYS A 157 -15.52 -0.64 -5.49
C LYS A 157 -14.01 -0.88 -5.56
N SER A 158 -13.30 -0.53 -4.49
CA SER A 158 -11.90 -0.85 -4.31
C SER A 158 -11.55 -1.00 -2.83
N VAL A 159 -10.53 -1.82 -2.56
CA VAL A 159 -9.92 -1.95 -1.23
C VAL A 159 -8.44 -1.59 -1.35
N THR A 160 -8.03 -0.56 -0.63
CA THR A 160 -6.64 -0.11 -0.56
C THR A 160 -6.01 -0.59 0.73
N ILE A 161 -5.03 -1.47 0.62
CA ILE A 161 -4.17 -1.87 1.73
C ILE A 161 -3.03 -0.86 1.84
N VAL A 162 -2.86 -0.26 3.00
CA VAL A 162 -1.75 0.65 3.29
C VAL A 162 -0.76 -0.08 4.18
N PRO A 163 0.40 -0.52 3.67
CA PRO A 163 1.45 -1.10 4.49
C PRO A 163 2.02 -0.07 5.46
N ALA A 164 2.63 -0.56 6.54
CA ALA A 164 3.57 0.20 7.33
C ALA A 164 4.99 -0.09 6.82
N ILE A 165 5.76 0.97 6.56
CA ILE A 165 7.13 0.87 6.05
C ILE A 165 8.04 1.82 6.81
N ALA A 166 9.24 1.36 7.15
CA ALA A 166 10.34 2.20 7.60
C ALA A 166 11.61 1.91 6.80
N ASN A 167 12.24 2.95 6.26
CA ASN A 167 13.61 2.87 5.76
C ASN A 167 14.52 3.38 6.88
N VAL A 168 15.32 2.49 7.45
CA VAL A 168 16.23 2.84 8.54
C VAL A 168 17.54 3.32 7.93
N CYS A 169 17.96 4.53 8.29
CA CYS A 169 19.20 5.13 7.80
C CYS A 169 20.25 5.31 8.91
N ALA A 170 19.81 5.36 10.16
CA ALA A 170 20.67 5.24 11.33
C ALA A 170 19.97 4.48 12.45
N LEU A 171 20.74 3.71 13.22
CA LEU A 171 20.23 3.11 14.46
C LEU A 171 19.91 4.24 15.45
N SER A 172 18.63 4.40 15.74
CA SER A 172 18.08 5.55 16.47
C SER A 172 17.02 5.12 17.45
N LYS A 173 16.80 5.91 18.50
CA LYS A 173 15.67 5.74 19.42
C LYS A 173 14.41 6.32 18.80
N ALA A 174 13.25 5.76 19.14
CA ALA A 174 11.97 6.34 18.73
C ALA A 174 11.73 7.73 19.38
N SER A 175 12.36 7.98 20.54
CA SER A 175 12.34 9.30 21.20
C SER A 175 13.29 10.33 20.59
N ALA A 176 14.08 9.97 19.57
CA ALA A 176 15.01 10.90 18.96
C ALA A 176 14.27 12.12 18.38
N PRO A 177 14.84 13.34 18.49
CA PRO A 177 14.26 14.51 17.86
C PRO A 177 14.01 14.27 16.37
N ASN A 178 12.85 14.69 15.89
CA ASN A 178 12.43 14.58 14.48
C ASN A 178 12.24 13.14 13.96
N PHE A 179 12.22 12.10 14.81
CA PHE A 179 12.10 10.71 14.36
C PHE A 179 10.93 10.47 13.38
N ASN A 180 9.80 11.15 13.59
CA ASN A 180 8.61 11.05 12.74
C ASN A 180 8.29 12.32 11.93
N ALA A 181 9.25 13.24 11.80
CA ALA A 181 9.09 14.42 10.97
C ALA A 181 9.30 14.10 9.48
N GLU A 182 8.82 14.98 8.60
CA GLU A 182 9.07 14.90 7.15
C GLU A 182 10.56 14.89 6.82
N ASN A 183 11.37 15.54 7.65
CA ASN A 183 12.82 15.45 7.63
C ASN A 183 13.27 14.91 8.99
N SER A 184 13.71 13.65 9.02
CA SER A 184 14.16 13.02 10.26
C SER A 184 15.61 13.34 10.60
N GLY A 185 16.29 14.14 9.78
CA GLY A 185 17.73 14.37 9.90
C GLY A 185 18.53 13.14 9.49
N GLY A 186 17.98 12.30 8.62
CA GLY A 186 18.62 11.08 8.11
C GLY A 186 18.56 9.88 9.05
N LEU A 187 17.63 9.87 10.02
CA LEU A 187 17.46 8.75 10.95
C LEU A 187 16.63 7.62 10.33
N VAL A 188 15.45 7.98 9.79
CA VAL A 188 14.46 7.06 9.24
C VAL A 188 13.52 7.80 8.28
N ASP A 189 13.10 7.15 7.20
CA ASP A 189 11.91 7.58 6.44
C ASP A 189 10.74 6.66 6.77
N LEU A 190 9.63 7.25 7.22
CA LEU A 190 8.42 6.52 7.61
C LEU A 190 7.32 6.67 6.55
N TRP A 191 6.79 5.53 6.10
CA TRP A 191 5.70 5.44 5.12
C TRP A 191 4.51 4.68 5.70
N THR A 192 4.11 5.06 6.91
CA THR A 192 2.98 4.50 7.66
C THR A 192 1.74 5.38 7.49
N ALA A 193 0.58 4.88 7.95
CA ALA A 193 -0.60 5.72 8.10
C ALA A 193 -0.35 6.81 9.17
N PRO A 194 -0.67 8.09 8.90
CA PRO A 194 -0.64 9.13 9.92
C PRO A 194 -1.77 8.93 10.93
N ASP A 195 -1.68 9.62 12.08
CA ASP A 195 -2.72 9.68 13.12
C ASP A 195 -3.12 8.31 13.69
N ASN A 196 -2.20 7.33 13.67
CA ASN A 196 -2.41 6.03 14.29
C ASN A 196 -2.08 6.04 15.80
N GLY A 197 -1.47 7.12 16.30
CA GLY A 197 -1.10 7.31 17.70
C GLY A 197 0.21 6.63 18.08
N THR A 198 1.13 6.45 17.13
CA THR A 198 2.42 5.80 17.38
C THR A 198 3.60 6.73 17.10
N PRO A 199 4.80 6.46 17.66
CA PRO A 199 6.02 7.16 17.27
C PRO A 199 6.40 6.95 15.79
N PHE A 200 5.75 6.00 15.11
CA PHE A 200 6.03 5.66 13.72
C PHE A 200 5.06 6.32 12.74
N ASP A 201 4.13 7.15 13.20
CA ASP A 201 3.15 7.82 12.34
C ASP A 201 3.84 8.74 11.34
N ALA A 202 3.51 8.59 10.05
CA ALA A 202 4.02 9.50 9.04
C ALA A 202 3.43 10.91 9.21
N PRO A 203 4.06 11.97 8.67
CA PRO A 203 3.59 13.34 8.84
C PRO A 203 2.23 13.63 8.18
N ALA A 204 1.91 12.91 7.09
CA ALA A 204 0.68 13.13 6.32
C ALA A 204 0.33 11.94 5.40
N TRP A 205 -0.90 11.95 4.87
CA TRP A 205 -1.43 10.86 4.02
C TRP A 205 -0.79 10.75 2.63
N ASN A 206 0.02 11.70 2.18
CA ASN A 206 0.79 11.59 0.93
C ASN A 206 2.08 10.76 1.09
N PHE A 207 2.46 10.40 2.32
CA PHE A 207 3.63 9.58 2.61
C PHE A 207 3.39 8.08 2.37
N PRO A 208 2.38 7.42 2.98
CA PRO A 208 2.25 5.97 2.89
C PRO A 208 2.23 5.43 1.46
N ALA A 209 2.80 4.23 1.28
CA ALA A 209 2.58 3.46 0.07
C ALA A 209 1.16 2.86 0.07
N SER A 210 0.70 2.40 -1.08
CA SER A 210 -0.61 1.77 -1.21
C SER A 210 -0.55 0.53 -2.11
N TYR A 211 -1.41 -0.42 -1.80
CA TYR A 211 -1.74 -1.57 -2.64
C TYR A 211 -3.26 -1.61 -2.85
N LYS A 212 -3.71 -1.14 -4.01
CA LYS A 212 -5.12 -1.04 -4.37
C LYS A 212 -5.59 -2.28 -5.11
N ILE A 213 -6.65 -2.89 -4.60
CA ILE A 213 -7.38 -3.98 -5.21
C ILE A 213 -8.66 -3.41 -5.80
N GLU A 214 -8.80 -3.53 -7.12
CA GLU A 214 -9.98 -3.08 -7.86
C GLU A 214 -10.96 -4.23 -8.05
N ARG A 215 -12.25 -3.98 -7.78
CA ARG A 215 -13.29 -5.00 -7.92
C ARG A 215 -13.40 -5.49 -9.36
N ASP A 216 -13.59 -6.78 -9.53
CA ASP A 216 -13.88 -7.42 -10.79
C ASP A 216 -15.39 -7.53 -10.99
N LEU A 217 -15.99 -6.51 -11.60
CA LEU A 217 -17.44 -6.48 -11.82
C LEU A 217 -17.96 -7.58 -12.77
N GLU A 218 -17.08 -8.24 -13.52
CA GLU A 218 -17.46 -9.38 -14.37
C GLU A 218 -17.69 -10.65 -13.54
N ASN A 219 -16.82 -10.90 -12.55
CA ASN A 219 -16.82 -12.12 -11.75
C ASN A 219 -17.41 -11.94 -10.33
N ASN A 220 -17.49 -10.70 -9.86
CA ASN A 220 -17.97 -10.30 -8.55
C ASN A 220 -18.74 -8.97 -8.66
N PRO A 221 -19.92 -8.98 -9.31
CA PRO A 221 -20.74 -7.79 -9.44
C PRO A 221 -21.13 -7.24 -8.06
N PHE A 222 -21.55 -5.98 -8.02
CA PHE A 222 -22.12 -5.43 -6.80
C PHE A 222 -23.40 -6.19 -6.43
N PRO A 223 -23.67 -6.39 -5.13
CA PRO A 223 -24.95 -6.93 -4.71
C PRO A 223 -26.05 -5.89 -4.98
N ALA A 224 -27.27 -6.35 -5.21
CA ALA A 224 -28.41 -5.47 -5.55
C ALA A 224 -28.67 -4.36 -4.52
N SER A 225 -28.22 -4.52 -3.27
CA SER A 225 -28.29 -3.48 -2.24
C SER A 225 -27.39 -2.27 -2.49
N CYS A 226 -26.44 -2.38 -3.41
CA CYS A 226 -25.47 -1.35 -3.78
C CYS A 226 -25.73 -0.76 -5.16
N ASP A 227 -26.83 -1.15 -5.83
CA ASP A 227 -27.13 -0.67 -7.18
C ASP A 227 -27.46 0.82 -7.13
N LEU A 228 -26.74 1.61 -7.92
CA LEU A 228 -27.06 3.01 -8.15
C LEU A 228 -28.17 3.06 -9.19
N ASP A 229 -29.44 2.94 -8.78
CA ASP A 229 -30.52 3.09 -9.76
C ASP A 229 -30.57 4.56 -10.24
N GLY A 230 -30.43 4.71 -11.56
CA GLY A 230 -30.56 5.98 -12.28
C GLY A 230 -31.97 6.61 -12.25
N ASP A 231 -32.80 6.24 -11.27
CA ASP A 231 -34.13 6.78 -10.98
C ASP A 231 -34.31 7.30 -9.53
N GLY A 232 -33.24 7.31 -8.71
CA GLY A 232 -33.18 8.13 -7.49
C GLY A 232 -33.95 7.57 -6.29
N ILE A 233 -34.00 6.26 -6.11
CA ILE A 233 -34.40 5.61 -4.85
C ILE A 233 -33.12 5.12 -4.15
N ASP A 234 -32.88 5.58 -2.91
CA ASP A 234 -31.65 5.38 -2.13
C ASP A 234 -31.27 3.89 -1.93
N ALA A 235 -30.55 3.33 -2.90
CA ALA A 235 -29.75 2.12 -2.77
C ALA A 235 -28.30 2.52 -2.46
N GLY A 236 -27.60 1.68 -1.67
CA GLY A 236 -26.38 2.08 -0.97
C GLY A 236 -25.27 2.57 -1.92
N GLU A 237 -24.70 3.74 -1.64
CA GLU A 237 -23.60 4.28 -2.43
C GLU A 237 -22.40 3.33 -2.43
N THR A 238 -21.82 3.07 -3.61
CA THR A 238 -20.52 2.37 -3.69
C THR A 238 -19.40 3.25 -3.13
N PHE A 239 -18.44 2.65 -2.43
CA PHE A 239 -17.37 3.39 -1.76
C PHE A 239 -16.00 2.73 -1.95
N ASP A 240 -14.95 3.49 -1.71
CA ASP A 240 -13.59 3.00 -1.53
C ASP A 240 -13.34 2.63 -0.07
N VAL A 241 -12.54 1.60 0.16
CA VAL A 241 -12.10 1.14 1.48
C VAL A 241 -10.60 1.33 1.60
N ARG A 242 -10.13 1.78 2.77
CA ARG A 242 -8.71 1.87 3.13
C ARG A 242 -8.48 1.10 4.42
N ILE A 243 -7.52 0.18 4.42
CA ILE A 243 -7.20 -0.70 5.55
C ILE A 243 -5.72 -0.52 5.89
N PHE A 244 -5.41 -0.27 7.16
CA PHE A 244 -4.04 -0.05 7.63
C PHE A 244 -3.81 -0.62 9.03
N PRO A 245 -2.54 -0.91 9.40
CA PRO A 245 -2.22 -1.48 10.70
C PRO A 245 -2.77 -0.66 11.86
N SER A 246 -3.22 -1.34 12.91
CA SER A 246 -3.59 -0.68 14.17
C SER A 246 -2.36 -0.11 14.87
N ALA A 247 -2.56 0.76 15.86
CA ALA A 247 -1.50 1.22 16.73
C ALA A 247 -0.79 0.03 17.42
N ALA A 248 -1.57 -0.95 17.89
CA ALA A 248 -1.05 -2.13 18.57
C ALA A 248 -0.20 -3.00 17.63
N GLN A 249 -0.66 -3.21 16.40
CA GLN A 249 0.11 -3.93 15.39
C GLN A 249 1.40 -3.17 15.06
N THR A 250 1.32 -1.86 14.83
CA THR A 250 2.49 -1.04 14.46
C THR A 250 3.55 -1.07 15.55
N LEU A 251 3.16 -0.93 16.82
CA LEU A 251 4.08 -1.01 17.96
C LEU A 251 4.69 -2.40 18.14
N LYS A 252 3.98 -3.46 17.74
CA LYS A 252 4.46 -4.85 17.80
C LYS A 252 5.42 -5.20 16.68
N ASP A 253 5.09 -4.80 15.45
CA ASP A 253 5.71 -5.32 14.22
C ASP A 253 6.75 -4.38 13.61
N MET A 254 6.76 -3.09 13.97
CA MET A 254 7.76 -2.14 13.49
C MET A 254 9.15 -2.32 14.12
N PRO A 255 9.28 -2.64 15.44
CA PRO A 255 10.59 -2.90 16.02
C PRO A 255 11.25 -4.15 15.45
N VAL A 256 12.54 -4.06 15.15
CA VAL A 256 13.39 -5.14 14.66
C VAL A 256 14.11 -5.78 15.83
N PHE A 257 13.97 -7.10 15.92
CA PHE A 257 14.69 -7.94 16.89
C PHE A 257 15.67 -8.85 16.15
N PHE A 258 16.90 -8.92 16.65
CA PHE A 258 17.92 -9.86 16.19
C PHE A 258 18.45 -10.64 17.38
N ASP A 259 18.42 -11.98 17.30
CA ASP A 259 18.77 -12.89 18.40
C ASP A 259 18.06 -12.54 19.74
N GLY A 260 16.80 -12.13 19.65
CA GLY A 260 15.97 -11.75 20.81
C GLY A 260 16.26 -10.38 21.40
N VAL A 261 17.17 -9.60 20.81
CA VAL A 261 17.50 -8.23 21.23
C VAL A 261 16.91 -7.24 20.24
N GLN A 262 16.20 -6.22 20.74
CA GLN A 262 15.72 -5.13 19.90
C GLN A 262 16.91 -4.30 19.39
N VAL A 263 17.08 -4.23 18.08
CA VAL A 263 18.17 -3.49 17.43
C VAL A 263 17.71 -2.16 16.85
N TRP A 264 16.44 -2.05 16.45
CA TRP A 264 15.84 -0.82 15.96
C TRP A 264 14.33 -0.74 16.26
N PRO A 265 13.78 0.42 16.65
CA PRO A 265 14.51 1.53 17.25
C PRO A 265 15.34 1.03 18.43
N THR A 266 16.47 1.67 18.73
CA THR A 266 17.27 1.26 19.89
C THR A 266 16.45 1.51 21.17
N PRO A 267 16.60 0.65 22.20
CA PRO A 267 15.93 0.88 23.49
C PRO A 267 16.27 2.24 24.09
N GLU A 268 15.34 2.79 24.87
CA GLU A 268 15.51 4.04 25.61
C GLU A 268 16.65 4.01 26.63
#